data_AF-A0A069QPG2-F1
#
_entry.id   AF-A0A069QPG2-F1
#
_cell.length_a   1.000
_cell.length_b   1.000
_cell.length_c   1.000
_cell.angle_alpha   90.00
_cell.angle_beta   90.00
_cell.angle_gamma   90.00
#
_symmetry.space_group_name_H-M   'P 1'
#
loop_
_entity.id
_entity.type
_entity.pdbx_description
1 polymer ?
#
loop_
_entity_poly.entity_id
_entity_poly.type
_entity_poly.pdbx_seq_one_letter_code
_entity_poly.pdbx_strand_id
1 'polypeptide(L)'
;MKGIFTILFLMCFFISTAAKGGKQVEETASPTFGVTVERECGVVVIEKEVYHNATIELKAAELGDLFVEGIKVTVWDENGNKIYKKRFSKSFLYAYSDGSIYIARGNALTQVQVRKGSSGEWEAKIRAKGIY
;
A
#
# COMPACT_ATOMS: atom_id res chain seq x y z
N MET A 1 11.45 18.71 54.29
CA MET A 1 10.99 17.59 53.41
C MET A 1 10.09 18.01 52.25
N LYS A 2 9.55 19.24 52.17
CA LYS A 2 8.67 19.66 51.05
C LYS A 2 9.42 19.98 49.74
N GLY A 3 10.64 20.54 49.80
CA GLY A 3 11.39 20.97 48.61
C GLY A 3 12.01 19.85 47.77
N ILE A 4 12.38 18.71 48.38
CA ILE A 4 12.95 17.56 47.66
C ILE A 4 11.89 16.90 46.76
N PHE A 5 10.65 16.83 47.23
CA PHE A 5 9.53 16.30 46.45
C PHE A 5 9.19 17.21 45.25
N THR A 6 9.30 18.53 45.42
CA THR A 6 9.06 19.50 44.34
C THR A 6 10.17 19.44 43.28
N ILE A 7 11.44 19.27 43.67
CA ILE A 7 12.57 19.14 42.74
C ILE A 7 12.51 17.83 41.96
N LEU A 8 12.14 16.73 42.61
CA LEU A 8 11.95 15.43 41.95
C LEU A 8 10.78 15.46 40.95
N PHE A 9 9.67 16.11 41.32
CA PHE A 9 8.51 16.29 40.44
C PHE A 9 8.83 17.20 39.23
N LEU A 10 9.64 18.24 39.40
CA LEU A 10 10.08 19.12 38.32
C LEU A 10 11.06 18.40 37.36
N MET A 11 11.94 17.55 37.89
CA MET A 11 12.89 16.77 37.08
C MET A 11 12.20 15.73 36.19
N CYS A 12 11.10 15.12 36.65
CA CYS A 12 10.29 14.20 35.84
C CYS A 12 9.61 14.90 34.65
N PHE A 13 9.32 16.20 34.73
CA PHE A 13 8.63 16.95 33.67
C PHE A 13 9.56 17.30 32.48
N PHE A 14 10.87 17.43 32.73
CA PHE A 14 11.87 17.72 31.69
C PHE A 14 12.29 16.50 30.86
N ILE A 15 12.07 15.27 31.36
CA ILE A 15 12.44 14.04 30.62
C ILE A 15 11.36 13.67 29.58
N SER A 16 10.12 14.15 29.76
CA SER A 16 8.99 13.85 28.85
C SER A 16 9.01 14.58 27.49
N THR A 17 9.92 15.52 27.25
CA THR A 17 9.96 16.29 25.98
C THR A 17 11.00 15.79 24.98
N ALA A 18 11.86 14.82 25.34
CA ALA A 18 12.88 14.28 24.43
C ALA A 18 12.40 13.12 23.53
N ALA A 19 11.18 12.61 23.71
CA ALA A 19 10.70 11.40 23.02
C ALA A 19 9.90 11.65 21.73
N LYS A 20 9.94 12.87 21.15
CA LYS A 20 9.29 13.16 19.86
C LYS A 20 10.26 13.85 18.92
N GLY A 21 11.08 13.05 18.23
CA GLY A 21 12.04 13.61 17.28
C GLY A 21 12.74 12.61 16.37
N GLY A 22 12.25 11.39 16.24
CA GLY A 22 12.62 10.57 15.10
C GLY A 22 11.89 11.12 13.88
N LYS A 23 12.54 11.92 13.03
CA LYS A 23 12.08 12.11 11.65
C LYS A 23 12.08 10.71 11.02
N GLN A 24 10.96 10.02 11.08
CA GLN A 24 10.69 8.95 10.14
C GLN A 24 10.76 9.64 8.78
N VAL A 25 11.78 9.33 7.98
CA VAL A 25 11.78 9.73 6.58
C VAL A 25 10.58 9.00 6.00
N GLU A 26 9.46 9.71 5.90
CA GLU A 26 8.27 9.18 5.26
C GLU A 26 8.67 8.95 3.81
N GLU A 27 8.89 7.68 3.43
CA GLU A 27 9.17 7.33 2.05
C GLU A 27 7.97 7.78 1.22
N THR A 28 8.11 8.94 0.60
CA THR A 28 7.05 9.53 -0.20
C THR A 28 7.17 8.97 -1.60
N ALA A 29 6.47 7.88 -1.88
CA ALA A 29 6.34 7.37 -3.23
C ALA A 29 5.54 8.36 -4.09
N SER A 30 6.11 8.79 -5.21
CA SER A 30 5.37 9.58 -6.20
C SER A 30 4.45 8.68 -7.02
N PRO A 31 3.25 9.15 -7.40
CA PRO A 31 2.40 8.40 -8.32
C PRO A 31 3.11 8.11 -9.65
N THR A 32 2.88 6.92 -10.20
CA THR A 32 3.39 6.50 -11.52
C THR A 32 2.24 6.46 -12.54
N PHE A 33 2.52 6.85 -13.78
CA PHE A 33 1.53 7.01 -14.86
C PHE A 33 1.97 6.31 -16.14
N GLY A 34 1.02 5.91 -16.99
CA GLY A 34 1.31 5.29 -18.31
C GLY A 34 2.03 3.94 -18.27
N VAL A 35 2.21 3.35 -17.09
CA VAL A 35 2.94 2.08 -16.90
C VAL A 35 2.00 0.89 -16.81
N THR A 36 2.49 -0.27 -17.26
CA THR A 36 1.90 -1.57 -16.98
C THR A 36 2.90 -2.39 -16.16
N VAL A 37 2.44 -2.93 -15.04
CA VAL A 37 3.25 -3.79 -14.17
C VAL A 37 2.56 -5.13 -14.02
N GLU A 38 3.31 -6.21 -14.21
CA GLU A 38 2.85 -7.57 -14.01
C GLU A 38 3.66 -8.25 -12.90
N ARG A 39 2.99 -9.06 -12.08
CA ARG A 39 3.61 -9.89 -11.05
C ARG A 39 2.95 -11.26 -10.98
N GLU A 40 3.77 -12.30 -11.06
CA GLU A 40 3.40 -13.65 -10.62
C GLU A 40 3.39 -13.67 -9.09
N CYS A 41 2.27 -14.08 -8.50
CA CYS A 41 2.06 -14.10 -7.06
C CYS A 41 1.78 -15.53 -6.59
N GLY A 42 2.45 -15.96 -5.52
CA GLY A 42 2.14 -17.21 -4.86
C GLY A 42 0.72 -17.20 -4.27
N VAL A 43 0.26 -16.03 -3.83
CA VAL A 43 -1.10 -15.81 -3.32
C VAL A 43 -1.66 -14.46 -3.79
N VAL A 44 -2.91 -14.47 -4.27
CA VAL A 44 -3.74 -13.29 -4.49
C VAL A 44 -5.01 -13.42 -3.67
N VAL A 45 -5.26 -12.47 -2.76
CA VAL A 45 -6.48 -12.41 -1.95
C VAL A 45 -7.40 -11.34 -2.51
N ILE A 46 -8.59 -11.74 -2.95
CA ILE A 46 -9.63 -10.81 -3.43
C ILE A 46 -10.76 -10.81 -2.41
N GLU A 47 -10.90 -9.70 -1.67
CA GLU A 47 -11.73 -9.62 -0.45
C GLU A 47 -11.38 -10.71 0.58
N LYS A 48 -12.03 -11.88 0.50
CA LYS A 48 -11.84 -13.04 1.36
C LYS A 48 -11.46 -14.30 0.61
N GLU A 49 -11.54 -14.29 -0.72
CA GLU A 49 -11.21 -15.42 -1.57
C GLU A 49 -9.71 -15.44 -1.84
N VAL A 50 -9.12 -16.63 -1.74
CA VAL A 50 -7.69 -16.85 -1.86
C VAL A 50 -7.44 -17.63 -3.14
N TYR A 51 -6.55 -17.11 -3.97
CA TYR A 51 -6.13 -17.71 -5.23
C TYR A 51 -4.63 -17.95 -5.17
N HIS A 52 -4.19 -19.15 -5.56
CA HIS A 52 -2.78 -19.53 -5.58
C HIS A 52 -2.21 -19.44 -7.00
N ASN A 53 -0.89 -19.19 -7.10
CA ASN A 53 -0.15 -19.17 -8.36
C ASN A 53 -0.82 -18.29 -9.43
N ALA A 54 -1.22 -17.08 -9.04
CA ALA A 54 -2.00 -16.18 -9.87
C ALA A 54 -1.16 -14.99 -10.33
N THR A 55 -1.44 -14.50 -11.54
CA THR A 55 -0.76 -13.34 -12.10
C THR A 55 -1.63 -12.11 -11.97
N ILE A 56 -1.06 -11.01 -11.46
CA ILE A 56 -1.73 -9.70 -11.36
C ILE A 56 -1.08 -8.71 -12.32
N GLU A 57 -1.91 -8.05 -13.15
CA GLU A 57 -1.54 -6.91 -14.00
C GLU A 57 -2.15 -5.63 -13.42
N LEU A 58 -1.31 -4.61 -13.25
CA LEU A 58 -1.68 -3.25 -12.88
C LEU A 58 -1.36 -2.33 -14.06
N LYS A 59 -2.38 -1.76 -14.69
CA LYS A 59 -2.22 -0.82 -15.80
C LYS A 59 -2.67 0.57 -15.39
N ALA A 60 -1.70 1.46 -15.22
CA ALA A 60 -1.93 2.88 -14.94
C ALA A 60 -2.40 3.60 -16.21
N ALA A 61 -3.37 4.50 -16.06
CA ALA A 61 -3.74 5.42 -17.13
C ALA A 61 -2.62 6.43 -17.41
N GLU A 62 -2.65 7.02 -18.60
CA GLU A 62 -1.81 8.16 -18.95
C GLU A 62 -2.13 9.36 -18.06
N LEU A 63 -1.17 10.28 -17.91
CA LEU A 63 -1.29 11.43 -16.99
C LEU A 63 -2.56 12.27 -17.27
N GLY A 64 -2.92 12.46 -18.54
CA GLY A 64 -4.11 13.22 -18.94
C GLY A 64 -5.45 12.57 -18.55
N ASP A 65 -5.49 11.24 -18.49
CA ASP A 65 -6.71 10.48 -18.27
C ASP A 65 -6.86 9.97 -16.83
N LEU A 66 -5.82 10.10 -16.01
CA LEU A 66 -5.74 9.46 -14.69
C LEU A 66 -6.88 9.84 -13.73
N PHE A 67 -7.32 11.11 -13.76
CA PHE A 67 -8.41 11.58 -12.92
C PHE A 67 -9.78 11.00 -13.32
N VAL A 68 -9.87 10.39 -14.50
CA VAL A 68 -11.08 9.76 -15.04
C VAL A 68 -10.93 8.23 -15.02
N GLU A 69 -9.82 7.70 -15.53
CA GLU A 69 -9.60 6.28 -15.75
C GLU A 69 -8.89 5.56 -14.58
N GLY A 70 -8.00 6.22 -13.83
CA GLY A 70 -7.24 5.59 -12.74
C GLY A 70 -6.49 4.30 -13.14
N ILE A 71 -6.51 3.28 -12.28
CA ILE A 71 -5.71 2.05 -12.46
C ILE A 71 -6.61 0.85 -12.79
N LYS A 72 -6.33 0.15 -13.90
CA LYS A 72 -6.98 -1.12 -14.25
C LYS A 72 -6.20 -2.27 -13.63
N VAL A 73 -6.89 -3.12 -12.88
CA VAL A 73 -6.34 -4.32 -12.25
C VAL A 73 -6.99 -5.53 -12.87
N THR A 74 -6.17 -6.47 -13.33
CA THR A 74 -6.61 -7.76 -13.89
C THR A 74 -5.86 -8.88 -13.18
N VAL A 75 -6.55 -9.97 -12.86
CA VAL A 75 -5.94 -11.17 -12.27
C VAL A 75 -6.30 -12.38 -13.12
N TRP A 76 -5.32 -13.22 -13.37
CA TRP A 76 -5.45 -14.52 -14.01
C TRP A 76 -5.05 -15.61 -13.03
N ASP A 77 -5.78 -16.73 -13.03
CA ASP A 77 -5.40 -17.92 -12.29
C ASP A 77 -4.23 -18.65 -12.97
N GLU A 78 -3.76 -19.73 -12.34
CA GLU A 78 -2.66 -20.57 -12.83
C GLU A 78 -2.93 -21.21 -14.20
N ASN A 79 -4.20 -21.33 -14.59
CA ASN A 79 -4.63 -21.90 -15.86
C ASN A 79 -4.79 -20.82 -16.97
N GLY A 80 -4.50 -19.56 -16.64
CA GLY A 80 -4.66 -18.42 -17.56
C GLY A 80 -6.11 -17.91 -17.68
N ASN A 81 -7.03 -18.35 -16.83
CA ASN A 81 -8.39 -17.82 -16.81
C ASN A 81 -8.41 -16.48 -16.07
N LYS A 82 -9.10 -15.50 -16.65
CA LYS A 82 -9.30 -14.20 -16.01
C LYS A 82 -10.34 -14.31 -14.91
N ILE A 83 -9.90 -14.26 -13.65
CA ILE A 83 -10.76 -14.37 -12.46
C ILE A 83 -11.18 -13.01 -11.90
N TYR A 84 -10.45 -11.94 -12.22
CA TYR A 84 -10.80 -10.60 -11.77
C TYR A 84 -10.42 -9.54 -12.79
N LYS A 85 -11.28 -8.54 -12.95
CA LYS A 85 -10.99 -7.33 -13.72
C LYS A 85 -11.78 -6.17 -13.17
N LYS A 86 -11.08 -5.14 -12.70
CA LYS A 86 -11.72 -3.90 -12.24
C LYS A 86 -10.84 -2.70 -12.53
N ARG A 87 -11.46 -1.58 -12.90
CA ARG A 87 -10.81 -0.28 -12.98
C ARG A 87 -11.14 0.51 -11.71
N PHE A 88 -10.10 0.87 -10.97
CA PHE A 88 -10.19 1.75 -9.81
C PHE A 88 -10.05 3.20 -10.31
N SER A 89 -11.18 3.88 -10.48
CA SER A 89 -11.21 5.27 -10.92
C SER A 89 -10.65 6.22 -9.86
N LYS A 90 -9.98 7.31 -10.26
CA LYS A 90 -9.40 8.31 -9.35
C LYS A 90 -8.39 7.71 -8.35
N SER A 91 -7.75 6.61 -8.72
CA SER A 91 -6.68 6.00 -7.94
C SER A 91 -5.33 6.17 -8.63
N PHE A 92 -4.27 6.11 -7.84
CA PHE A 92 -2.89 6.26 -8.25
C PHE A 92 -2.12 4.98 -7.95
N LEU A 93 -1.13 4.66 -8.79
CA LEU A 93 -0.17 3.60 -8.54
C LEU A 93 1.07 4.19 -7.86
N TYR A 94 1.45 3.63 -6.73
CA TYR A 94 2.64 4.01 -5.97
C TYR A 94 3.60 2.83 -5.95
N ALA A 95 4.82 3.04 -6.42
CA ALA A 95 5.90 2.05 -6.35
C ALA A 95 6.94 2.49 -5.31
N TYR A 96 7.30 1.59 -4.42
CA TYR A 96 8.27 1.84 -3.34
C TYR A 96 9.63 1.22 -3.65
N SER A 97 10.65 1.66 -2.91
CA SER A 97 12.06 1.26 -3.09
C SER A 97 12.29 -0.24 -2.85
N ASP A 98 11.48 -0.85 -1.99
CA ASP A 98 11.45 -2.29 -1.70
C ASP A 98 10.76 -3.13 -2.80
N GLY A 99 10.23 -2.47 -3.83
CA GLY A 99 9.49 -3.08 -4.93
C GLY A 99 8.01 -3.33 -4.63
N SER A 100 7.51 -2.95 -3.45
CA SER A 100 6.09 -2.99 -3.13
C SER A 100 5.31 -1.98 -3.96
N ILE A 101 4.10 -2.35 -4.35
CA ILE A 101 3.22 -1.54 -5.18
C ILE A 101 1.87 -1.40 -4.50
N TYR A 102 1.36 -0.17 -4.46
CA TYR A 102 0.08 0.16 -3.86
C TYR A 102 -0.79 0.90 -4.87
N ILE A 103 -2.08 0.57 -4.89
CA ILE A 103 -3.09 1.36 -5.57
C ILE A 103 -3.95 2.00 -4.49
N ALA A 104 -3.94 3.33 -4.44
CA ALA A 104 -4.66 4.10 -3.43
C ALA A 104 -5.36 5.32 -4.03
N ARG A 105 -6.38 5.81 -3.32
CA ARG A 105 -7.10 7.04 -3.66
C ARG A 105 -6.88 8.09 -2.56
N GLY A 106 -6.41 9.27 -2.93
CA GLY A 106 -6.12 10.36 -1.99
C GLY A 106 -5.01 10.00 -0.98
N ASN A 107 -5.10 10.52 0.24
CA ASN A 107 -4.10 10.33 1.31
C ASN A 107 -4.13 8.91 1.93
N ALA A 108 -3.84 7.87 1.15
CA ALA A 108 -3.54 6.49 1.60
C ALA A 108 -4.70 5.49 1.77
N LEU A 109 -5.87 5.69 1.15
CA LEU A 109 -6.90 4.65 1.13
C LEU A 109 -6.55 3.54 0.14
N THR A 110 -5.77 2.55 0.61
CA THR A 110 -5.25 1.43 -0.19
C THR A 110 -6.35 0.46 -0.60
N GLN A 111 -6.50 0.28 -1.91
CA GLN A 111 -7.45 -0.63 -2.54
C GLN A 111 -6.77 -1.90 -3.03
N VAL A 112 -5.50 -1.79 -3.46
CA VAL A 112 -4.67 -2.94 -3.85
C VAL A 112 -3.28 -2.79 -3.26
N GLN A 113 -2.72 -3.88 -2.76
CA GLN A 113 -1.34 -4.00 -2.32
C GLN A 113 -0.72 -5.19 -3.05
N VAL A 114 0.49 -5.02 -3.59
CA VAL A 114 1.34 -6.09 -4.12
C VAL A 114 2.71 -5.94 -3.45
N ARG A 115 3.15 -6.94 -2.70
CA ARG A 115 4.41 -6.89 -1.93
C ARG A 115 4.99 -8.28 -1.77
N LYS A 116 6.27 -8.39 -1.41
CA LYS A 116 6.83 -9.68 -1.01
C LYS A 116 6.27 -10.12 0.35
N GLY A 117 5.91 -11.39 0.44
CA GLY A 117 5.57 -12.10 1.68
C GLY A 117 6.82 -12.53 2.43
N SER A 118 6.63 -13.11 3.62
CA SER A 118 7.75 -13.63 4.43
C SER A 118 8.47 -14.82 3.77
N SER A 119 7.80 -15.54 2.87
CA SER A 119 8.38 -16.61 2.05
C SER A 119 9.27 -16.08 0.91
N GLY A 120 9.26 -14.77 0.64
CA GLY A 120 9.94 -14.15 -0.50
C GLY A 120 9.12 -14.12 -1.79
N GLU A 121 8.00 -14.85 -1.84
CA GLU A 121 7.05 -14.81 -2.96
C GLU A 121 6.24 -13.51 -2.95
N TRP A 122 5.74 -13.10 -4.12
CA TRP A 122 4.82 -11.97 -4.19
C TRP A 122 3.43 -12.35 -3.70
N GLU A 123 2.84 -11.47 -2.91
CA GLU A 123 1.47 -11.54 -2.42
C GLU A 123 0.70 -10.32 -2.93
N ALA A 124 -0.52 -10.52 -3.42
CA ALA A 124 -1.43 -9.43 -3.72
C ALA A 124 -2.69 -9.47 -2.85
N LYS A 125 -3.16 -8.31 -2.42
CA LYS A 125 -4.43 -8.14 -1.71
C LYS A 125 -5.27 -7.08 -2.39
N ILE A 126 -6.48 -7.46 -2.82
CA ILE A 126 -7.43 -6.62 -3.54
C ILE A 126 -8.69 -6.44 -2.69
N ARG A 127 -9.00 -5.19 -2.32
CA ARG A 127 -10.27 -4.80 -1.71
C ARG A 127 -11.25 -4.41 -2.82
N ALA A 128 -11.85 -5.41 -3.47
CA ALA A 128 -12.75 -5.24 -4.59
C ALA A 128 -13.97 -4.35 -4.28
N LYS A 129 -14.51 -4.38 -3.06
CA LYS A 129 -15.66 -3.57 -2.62
C LYS A 129 -15.29 -2.12 -2.29
N GLY A 130 -14.00 -1.80 -2.28
CA GLY A 130 -13.50 -0.46 -2.02
C GLY A 130 -12.77 -0.37 -0.68
N ILE A 131 -12.95 0.75 0.00
CA ILE A 131 -12.17 1.10 1.18
C ILE A 131 -13.03 0.79 2.41
N TYR A 132 -12.51 -0.03 3.32
CA TYR A 132 -12.98 -0.16 4.70
C TYR A 132 -12.05 0.65 5.59
#